data_AF-A0A924CC66-F1
#
_entry.id   AF-A0A924CC66-F1
#
_cell.length_a   1.000
_cell.length_b   1.000
_cell.length_c   1.000
_cell.angle_alpha   90.00
_cell.angle_beta   90.00
_cell.angle_gamma   90.00
#
_symmetry.space_group_name_H-M   'P 1'
#
loop_
_entity.id
_entity.type
_entity.pdbx_description
1 polymer ?
#
loop_
_entity_poly.entity_id
_entity_poly.type
_entity_poly.pdbx_seq_one_letter_code
_entity_poly.pdbx_strand_id
1 'polypeptide(L)' 'MQPLADFLARITPPQTPALVIRRTALTANLITMQAACTAGGVRLRAHGKMHKCSPLGRLQVAQGAIGLCCQTVG' A
#
# COMPACT_ATOMS: atom_id res chain seq x y z
N MET A 1 -6.00 -11.77 9.86
CA MET A 1 -4.90 -10.78 9.90
C MET A 1 -4.18 -10.94 11.24
N GLN A 2 -2.84 -10.93 11.28
CA GLN A 2 -2.09 -11.10 12.55
C GLN A 2 -2.51 -10.00 13.57
N PRO A 3 -2.62 -10.30 14.87
CA PRO A 3 -2.85 -9.30 15.92
C PRO A 3 -1.79 -8.19 15.93
N LEU A 4 -2.17 -6.97 16.36
CA LEU A 4 -1.23 -5.85 16.43
C LEU A 4 -0.11 -6.10 17.46
N ALA A 5 -0.46 -6.65 18.63
CA ALA A 5 0.51 -6.97 19.68
C ALA A 5 1.61 -7.91 19.18
N ASP A 6 1.22 -9.00 18.51
CA ASP A 6 2.15 -9.98 17.94
C ASP A 6 3.06 -9.38 16.87
N PHE A 7 2.57 -8.39 16.11
CA PHE A 7 3.37 -7.70 15.10
C PHE A 7 4.41 -6.79 15.75
N LEU A 8 4.00 -5.98 16.72
CA LEU A 8 4.88 -5.06 17.42
C LEU A 8 5.97 -5.79 18.21
N ALA A 9 5.66 -6.95 18.79
CA ALA A 9 6.64 -7.79 19.50
C ALA A 9 7.79 -8.29 18.60
N ARG A 10 7.63 -8.27 17.26
CA ARG A 10 8.63 -8.74 16.29
C ARG A 10 9.46 -7.62 15.67
N ILE A 11 9.18 -6.36 16.01
CA ILE A 11 9.81 -5.22 15.36
C ILE A 11 10.66 -4.44 16.34
N THR A 12 11.93 -4.30 16.00
CA THR A 12 12.90 -3.50 16.75
C THR A 12 13.57 -2.54 15.76
N PRO A 13 13.03 -1.31 15.59
CA PRO A 13 13.65 -0.32 14.72
C PRO A 13 14.98 0.13 15.35
N PRO A 14 16.04 0.35 14.55
CA PRO A 14 17.35 0.75 15.07
C PRO A 14 17.33 2.13 15.71
N GLN A 15 16.41 3.01 15.26
CA GLN A 15 16.19 4.34 15.81
C GLN A 15 14.70 4.66 15.76
N THR A 16 14.21 5.41 16.74
CA THR A 16 12.83 5.91 16.83
C THR A 16 12.81 7.44 16.88
N PRO A 17 11.86 8.11 16.20
CA PRO A 17 10.64 7.55 15.59
C PRO A 17 10.89 6.89 14.23
N ALA A 18 10.17 5.80 13.95
CA ALA A 18 10.22 5.08 12.68
C ALA A 18 8.80 4.79 12.17
N LEU A 19 8.55 5.08 10.88
CA LEU A 19 7.32 4.67 10.21
C LEU A 19 7.45 3.20 9.77
N VAL A 20 6.53 2.36 10.25
CA VAL A 20 6.55 0.92 9.99
C VAL A 20 5.27 0.49 9.28
N ILE A 21 5.43 -0.29 8.20
CA ILE A 21 4.30 -0.83 7.41
C ILE A 21 4.23 -2.34 7.58
N ARG A 22 3.05 -2.84 7.94
CA ARG A 22 2.74 -4.27 7.99
C ARG A 22 2.61 -4.84 6.58
N ARG A 23 3.61 -5.59 6.11
CA ARG A 23 3.64 -6.12 4.73
C ARG A 23 2.39 -6.95 4.38
N THR A 24 1.97 -7.86 5.26
CA THR A 24 0.80 -8.72 5.01
C THR A 24 -0.50 -7.92 4.90
N ALA A 25 -0.68 -6.90 5.73
CA ALA A 25 -1.84 -6.00 5.65
C ALA A 25 -1.79 -5.12 4.40
N LEU A 26 -0.62 -4.59 4.05
CA LEU A 26 -0.43 -3.83 2.81
C LEU A 26 -0.82 -4.68 1.59
N THR A 27 -0.27 -5.90 1.47
CA THR A 27 -0.57 -6.78 0.35
C THR A 27 -2.05 -7.14 0.27
N ALA A 28 -2.69 -7.47 1.41
CA ALA A 28 -4.12 -7.74 1.45
C ALA A 28 -4.94 -6.52 0.98
N ASN A 29 -4.60 -5.31 1.44
CA ASN A 29 -5.30 -4.08 1.04
C ASN A 29 -5.17 -3.81 -0.46
N LEU A 30 -3.98 -4.02 -1.04
CA LEU A 30 -3.76 -3.86 -2.48
C LEU A 30 -4.61 -4.85 -3.30
N ILE A 31 -4.64 -6.12 -2.89
CA ILE A 31 -5.44 -7.17 -3.54
C ILE A 31 -6.93 -6.83 -3.44
N THR A 32 -7.41 -6.50 -2.24
CA THR A 32 -8.83 -6.19 -2.01
C THR A 32 -9.29 -5.02 -2.86
N MET A 33 -8.53 -3.92 -2.89
CA MET A 33 -8.91 -2.74 -3.67
C MET A 33 -8.92 -3.02 -5.18
N GLN A 34 -7.91 -3.74 -5.67
CA GLN A 34 -7.88 -4.12 -7.07
C GLN A 34 -9.05 -5.06 -7.43
N ALA A 35 -9.34 -6.06 -6.60
CA ALA A 35 -10.43 -6.99 -6.81
C ALA A 35 -11.79 -6.28 -6.85
N ALA A 36 -12.00 -5.30 -5.96
CA ALA A 36 -13.21 -4.49 -5.96
C ALA A 36 -13.37 -3.69 -7.27
N CYS A 37 -12.30 -3.06 -7.77
CA CYS A 37 -12.34 -2.35 -9.06
C CYS A 37 -12.60 -3.31 -10.24
N THR A 38 -11.95 -4.47 -10.26
CA THR A 38 -12.15 -5.49 -11.28
C THR A 38 -13.59 -5.98 -11.28
N ALA A 39 -14.16 -6.30 -10.11
CA ALA A 39 -15.56 -6.73 -9.98
C ALA A 39 -16.55 -5.63 -10.41
N GLY A 40 -16.22 -4.36 -10.17
CA GLY A 40 -17.00 -3.22 -10.63
C GLY A 40 -16.81 -2.84 -12.10
N GLY A 41 -15.94 -3.52 -12.86
CA GLY A 41 -15.66 -3.18 -14.26
C GLY A 41 -14.96 -1.82 -14.45
N VAL A 42 -14.30 -1.29 -13.42
CA VAL A 42 -13.62 0.02 -13.45
C VAL A 42 -12.11 -0.14 -13.34
N ARG A 43 -11.38 0.83 -13.91
CA ARG A 43 -9.91 0.85 -13.84
C ARG A 43 -9.44 1.56 -12.58
N LEU A 44 -8.52 0.94 -11.84
CA LEU A 44 -7.89 1.54 -10.67
C LEU A 44 -6.70 2.42 -11.07
N ARG A 45 -6.72 3.70 -10.69
CA ARG A 45 -5.54 4.60 -10.75
C ARG A 45 -5.28 5.15 -9.34
N ALA A 46 -4.39 4.50 -8.61
CA ALA A 46 -4.18 4.78 -7.19
C ALA A 46 -3.52 6.16 -6.96
N HIS A 47 -3.83 6.81 -5.84
CA HIS A 47 -3.32 8.16 -5.57
C HIS A 47 -2.00 8.13 -4.80
N GLY A 48 -0.91 8.53 -5.45
CA GLY A 48 0.45 8.49 -4.89
C GLY A 48 0.69 9.45 -3.72
N LYS A 49 -0.20 10.44 -3.48
CA LYS A 49 -0.06 11.39 -2.35
C LYS A 49 -0.09 10.69 -0.99
N MET A 50 -0.71 9.51 -0.92
CA MET A 50 -0.87 8.75 0.33
C MET A 50 0.46 8.27 0.91
N HIS A 51 1.43 7.96 0.07
CA HIS A 51 2.70 7.36 0.52
C HIS A 51 3.95 8.07 0.01
N LYS A 52 3.86 8.88 -1.06
CA LYS A 52 5.02 9.54 -1.70
C LYS A 52 6.23 8.61 -1.86
N CYS A 53 5.95 7.34 -2.19
CA CYS A 53 6.92 6.24 -2.19
C CYS A 53 6.80 5.46 -3.50
N SER A 54 7.78 5.63 -4.40
CA SER A 54 7.77 5.01 -5.73
C SER A 54 7.71 3.48 -5.70
N PRO A 55 8.42 2.76 -4.79
CA PRO A 55 8.25 1.32 -4.65
C PRO A 55 6.81 0.87 -4.36
N LEU A 56 6.07 1.57 -3.49
CA LEU A 56 4.67 1.25 -3.22
C LEU A 56 3.78 1.50 -4.44
N GLY A 57 4.07 2.57 -5.19
CA GLY A 57 3.40 2.84 -6.47
C GLY A 57 3.59 1.73 -7.49
N ARG A 58 4.82 1.19 -7.60
CA ARG A 58 5.12 0.05 -8.46
C ARG A 58 4.39 -1.22 -8.04
N LEU A 59 4.24 -1.46 -6.73
CA LEU A 59 3.44 -2.58 -6.23
C LEU A 59 1.96 -2.45 -6.63
N GLN A 60 1.38 -1.26 -6.56
CA GLN A 60 0.00 -1.03 -7.01
C GLN A 60 -0.17 -1.35 -8.50
N VAL A 61 0.77 -0.88 -9.34
CA VAL A 61 0.75 -1.17 -10.78
C VAL A 61 0.93 -2.66 -11.06
N ALA A 62 1.86 -3.33 -10.36
CA ALA A 62 2.07 -4.76 -10.48
C ALA A 62 0.83 -5.59 -10.12
N GLN A 63 -0.01 -5.09 -9.21
CA GLN A 63 -1.27 -5.75 -8.85
C GLN A 63 -2.41 -5.50 -9.85
N GLY A 64 -2.27 -4.57 -10.79
CA GLY A 64 -3.27 -4.32 -11.84
C GLY A 64 -3.74 -2.86 -11.96
N ALA A 65 -3.23 -1.94 -11.14
CA ALA A 65 -3.55 -0.53 -11.31
C ALA A 65 -2.98 0.01 -12.63
N ILE A 66 -3.74 0.85 -13.33
CA ILE A 66 -3.37 1.41 -14.65
C ILE A 66 -2.40 2.60 -14.57
N GLY A 67 -1.75 2.78 -13.42
CA GLY A 67 -0.89 3.93 -13.10
C GLY A 67 -1.29 4.62 -11.80
N LEU A 68 -0.77 5.84 -11.61
CA LEU A 68 -0.95 6.62 -10.38
C LEU A 68 -1.47 8.04 -10.68
N CYS A 69 -2.20 8.61 -9.72
CA CYS A 69 -2.53 10.04 -9.67
C CYS A 69 -1.58 10.77 -8.70
N CYS A 70 -1.14 11.97 -9.07
CA CYS A 70 -0.41 12.89 -8.19
C CYS A 70 -1.23 14.16 -7.94
N GLN A 71 -0.98 14.81 -6.81
CA GLN A 71 -1.67 16.08 -6.46
C GLN A 71 -0.88 17.28 -6.94
N THR A 72 0.45 17.17 -6.90
CA THR A 72 1.40 18.22 -7.27
C THR A 72 2.41 17.64 -8.24
N VAL A 73 3.02 18.53 -9.04
CA VAL A 73 4.13 18.18 -9.94
C VAL A 73 5.44 18.04 -9.15
N GLY A 74 5.51 18.65 -7.96
CA GLY A 74 6.59 18.56 -6.96
C GLY A 74 6.04 18.71 -5.55
#